data_AF-A0A7V9B0P5-F1
#
_entry.id   AF-A0A7V9B0P5-F1
#
_cell.length_a   1.000
_cell.length_b   1.000
_cell.length_c   1.000
_cell.angle_alpha   90.00
_cell.angle_beta   90.00
_cell.angle_gamma   90.00
#
_symmetry.space_group_name_H-M   'P 1'
#
loop_
_entity.id
_entity.type
_entity.pdbx_description
1 polymer ?
#
loop_
_entity_poly.entity_id
_entity_poly.type
_entity_poly.pdbx_seq_one_letter_code
_entity_poly.pdbx_strand_id
1 'polypeptide(L)'
;MFLSHGARPERNLLILRTVSVEPTFRLQLVVDYRVDRLPENGMHRVSVSRYSYSILDSTRRELLSFHWHPYGRSRFTTPHLHVSGARPIAIAQRLDGDAFLLDIGKAHLPTRHVLLEDIVELLIADPVFAVAPRRADWRRVVATNRAAQTTEGSYTESA
;
A
#
# COMPACT_ATOMS: atom_id res chain seq x y z
N MET A 1 -3.73 24.29 -7.75
CA MET A 1 -5.14 23.93 -8.04
C MET A 1 -5.21 22.42 -8.10
N PHE A 2 -5.75 21.77 -7.06
CA PHE A 2 -5.82 20.30 -7.00
C PHE A 2 -7.11 19.85 -7.67
N LEU A 3 -7.00 19.16 -8.81
CA LEU A 3 -8.13 18.47 -9.43
C LEU A 3 -8.29 17.12 -8.73
N SER A 4 -9.03 17.07 -7.61
CA SER A 4 -9.50 15.79 -7.07
C SER A 4 -10.74 15.37 -7.86
N HIS A 5 -10.54 14.63 -8.95
CA HIS A 5 -11.65 13.89 -9.56
C HIS A 5 -12.00 12.75 -8.61
N GLY A 6 -13.18 12.81 -7.99
CA GLY A 6 -13.72 11.74 -7.16
C GLY A 6 -13.84 10.45 -7.96
N ALA A 7 -12.82 9.61 -7.87
CA ALA A 7 -12.87 8.28 -8.45
C ALA A 7 -13.97 7.47 -7.74
N ARG A 8 -14.93 6.97 -8.52
CA ARG A 8 -15.93 6.02 -8.01
C ARG A 8 -15.17 4.82 -7.39
N PRO A 9 -15.37 4.51 -6.09
CA PRO A 9 -14.54 3.53 -5.37
C PRO A 9 -14.56 2.12 -5.99
N GLU A 10 -15.58 1.80 -6.79
CA GLU A 10 -15.71 0.51 -7.46
C GLU A 10 -14.74 0.30 -8.64
N ARG A 11 -14.17 1.37 -9.23
CA ARG A 11 -13.27 1.26 -10.40
C ARG A 11 -11.84 0.88 -10.06
N ASN A 12 -11.50 0.85 -8.78
CA ASN A 12 -10.13 0.66 -8.31
C ASN A 12 -9.90 -0.73 -7.67
N LEU A 13 -10.85 -1.65 -7.87
CA LEU A 13 -10.84 -2.98 -7.26
C LEU A 13 -10.45 -4.05 -8.29
N LEU A 14 -9.33 -4.71 -8.06
CA LEU A 14 -8.85 -5.84 -8.85
C LEU A 14 -9.14 -7.14 -8.09
N ILE A 15 -9.77 -8.11 -8.77
CA ILE A 15 -9.92 -9.47 -8.25
C ILE A 15 -8.63 -10.23 -8.58
N LEU A 16 -7.99 -10.78 -7.55
CA LEU A 16 -6.73 -11.51 -7.67
C LEU A 16 -7.00 -13.00 -7.63
N ARG A 17 -6.53 -13.71 -8.65
CA ARG A 17 -6.62 -15.18 -8.71
C ARG A 17 -5.39 -15.76 -8.06
N THR A 18 -5.59 -16.69 -7.14
CA THR A 18 -4.51 -17.46 -6.52
C THR A 18 -4.20 -18.70 -7.35
N VAL A 19 -3.03 -19.29 -7.13
CA VAL A 19 -2.62 -20.54 -7.78
C VAL A 19 -3.41 -21.74 -7.20
N SER A 20 -3.93 -21.64 -5.97
CA SER A 20 -4.85 -22.60 -5.35
C SER A 20 -6.32 -22.18 -5.52
N VAL A 21 -7.25 -23.12 -5.31
CA VAL A 21 -8.70 -22.88 -5.52
C VAL A 21 -9.27 -21.87 -4.50
N GLU A 22 -8.64 -21.73 -3.33
CA GLU A 22 -8.95 -20.70 -2.32
C GLU A 22 -7.67 -20.36 -1.52
N PRO A 23 -7.55 -19.14 -0.94
CA PRO A 23 -8.51 -18.02 -0.93
C PRO A 23 -8.42 -17.08 -2.16
N THR A 24 -9.49 -16.33 -2.43
CA THR A 24 -9.49 -15.21 -3.41
C THR A 24 -9.22 -13.89 -2.70
N PHE A 25 -8.23 -13.14 -3.18
CA PHE A 25 -7.92 -11.80 -2.68
C PHE A 25 -8.47 -10.71 -3.62
N ARG A 26 -8.61 -9.50 -3.09
CA ARG A 26 -8.85 -8.30 -3.89
C ARG A 26 -7.78 -7.26 -3.57
N LEU A 27 -7.34 -6.52 -4.58
CA LEU A 27 -6.50 -5.35 -4.40
C LEU A 27 -7.31 -4.11 -4.73
N GLN A 28 -7.45 -3.21 -3.76
CA GLN A 28 -7.93 -1.87 -3.99
C GLN A 28 -6.74 -0.91 -3.98
N LEU A 29 -6.65 -0.01 -4.97
CA LEU A 29 -5.57 0.96 -5.01
C LEU A 29 -6.02 2.37 -5.39
N VAL A 30 -5.43 3.36 -4.74
CA VAL A 30 -5.53 4.78 -5.10
C VAL A 30 -4.13 5.33 -5.11
N VAL A 31 -3.75 6.04 -6.17
CA VAL A 31 -2.47 6.76 -6.25
C VAL A 31 -2.77 8.14 -6.81
N ASP A 32 -2.41 9.16 -6.05
CA ASP A 32 -2.47 10.54 -6.53
C ASP A 32 -1.06 10.97 -6.94
N TYR A 33 -0.99 11.67 -8.06
CA TYR A 33 0.25 12.22 -8.57
C TYR A 33 0.22 13.74 -8.52
N ARG A 34 1.37 14.33 -8.17
CA ARG A 34 1.65 15.75 -8.38
C ARG A 34 2.48 15.89 -9.65
N VAL A 35 2.07 16.79 -10.52
CA VAL A 35 2.78 17.12 -11.75
C VAL A 35 3.30 18.55 -11.62
N ASP A 36 4.61 18.69 -11.55
CA ASP A 36 5.31 19.97 -11.45
C ASP A 36 6.01 20.29 -12.77
N ARG A 37 5.93 21.52 -13.26
CA ARG A 37 6.68 21.94 -14.45
C ARG A 37 8.09 22.37 -14.04
N LEU A 38 9.10 21.79 -14.66
CA LEU A 38 10.51 22.14 -14.45
C LEU A 38 10.82 23.47 -15.13
N PRO A 39 11.31 24.48 -14.39
CA PRO A 39 11.58 25.81 -14.95
C PRO A 39 12.64 25.81 -16.05
N GLU A 40 13.61 24.91 -15.96
CA GLU A 40 14.84 24.91 -16.76
C GLU A 40 14.61 24.51 -18.23
N ASN A 41 13.69 23.59 -18.49
CA ASN A 41 13.47 23.02 -19.82
C ASN A 41 12.00 22.84 -20.18
N GLY A 42 11.08 23.28 -19.32
CA GLY A 42 9.64 23.17 -19.53
C GLY A 42 9.09 21.74 -19.46
N MET A 43 9.91 20.73 -19.12
CA MET A 43 9.48 19.35 -18.89
C MET A 43 8.61 19.25 -17.63
N HIS A 44 7.91 18.13 -17.48
CA HIS A 44 7.08 17.87 -16.31
C HIS A 44 7.75 16.79 -15.44
N ARG A 45 7.85 17.04 -14.14
CA ARG A 45 8.18 16.05 -13.14
C ARG A 45 6.88 15.51 -12.55
N VAL A 46 6.71 14.19 -12.57
CA VAL A 46 5.59 13.51 -11.93
C VAL A 46 6.10 12.87 -10.65
N SER A 47 5.41 13.10 -9.53
CA SER A 47 5.74 12.51 -8.24
C SER A 47 4.48 11.94 -7.59
N VAL A 48 4.60 10.81 -6.89
CA VAL A 48 3.50 10.31 -6.05
C VAL A 48 3.30 11.28 -4.89
N SER A 49 2.07 11.74 -4.67
CA SER A 49 1.73 12.67 -3.59
C SER A 49 0.87 12.02 -2.50
N ARG A 50 0.24 10.88 -2.81
CA ARG A 50 -0.55 10.07 -1.89
C ARG A 50 -0.74 8.68 -2.47
N TYR A 51 -0.86 7.67 -1.61
CA TYR A 51 -1.37 6.36 -2.02
C TYR A 51 -2.20 5.68 -0.92
N SER A 52 -3.01 4.72 -1.35
CA SER A 52 -3.66 3.71 -0.52
C SER A 52 -3.66 2.40 -1.30
N TYR A 53 -3.04 1.36 -0.74
CA TYR A 53 -3.01 0.01 -1.30
C TYR A 53 -3.62 -0.95 -0.27
N SER A 54 -4.84 -1.42 -0.53
CA SER A 54 -5.58 -2.29 0.40
C SER A 54 -5.74 -3.68 -0.19
N ILE A 55 -5.25 -4.68 0.55
CA ILE A 55 -5.46 -6.09 0.27
C ILE A 55 -6.68 -6.52 1.08
N LEU A 56 -7.70 -6.99 0.37
CA LEU A 56 -8.99 -7.37 0.95
C LEU A 56 -9.25 -8.87 0.73
N ASP A 57 -10.10 -9.44 1.58
CA ASP A 57 -10.64 -10.78 1.35
C ASP A 57 -11.76 -10.79 0.29
N SER A 58 -12.33 -11.97 0.04
CA SER A 58 -13.42 -12.17 -0.93
C SER A 58 -14.67 -11.34 -0.61
N THR A 59 -14.90 -11.03 0.67
CA THR A 59 -16.01 -10.24 1.22
C THR A 59 -15.73 -8.74 1.29
N ARG A 60 -14.57 -8.28 0.80
CA ARG A 60 -14.08 -6.89 0.86
C ARG A 60 -13.70 -6.43 2.28
N ARG A 61 -13.45 -7.34 3.21
CA ARG A 61 -12.84 -6.99 4.50
C ARG A 61 -11.35 -6.72 4.29
N GLU A 62 -10.87 -5.61 4.83
CA GLU A 62 -9.46 -5.24 4.77
C GLU A 62 -8.60 -6.20 5.62
N LEU A 63 -7.55 -6.75 5.01
CA LEU A 63 -6.56 -7.60 5.64
C LEU A 63 -5.31 -6.80 5.99
N LEU A 64 -4.76 -6.11 4.98
CA LEU A 64 -3.60 -5.21 5.07
C LEU A 64 -3.89 -3.95 4.28
N SER A 65 -3.45 -2.79 4.76
CA SER A 65 -3.51 -1.56 3.97
C SER A 65 -2.32 -0.64 4.18
N PHE A 66 -1.68 -0.25 3.08
CA PHE A 66 -0.53 0.65 3.06
C PHE A 66 -1.01 2.04 2.66
N HIS A 67 -0.86 3.00 3.55
CA HIS A 67 -1.36 4.35 3.36
C HIS A 67 -0.24 5.37 3.43
N TRP A 68 -0.30 6.35 2.55
CA TRP A 68 0.40 7.60 2.71
C TRP A 68 -0.49 8.73 2.22
N HIS A 69 -0.97 9.54 3.15
CA HIS A 69 -1.82 10.69 2.88
C HIS A 69 -1.29 11.91 3.66
N PRO A 70 -0.28 12.61 3.12
CA PRO A 70 0.38 13.73 3.81
C PRO A 70 -0.55 14.94 4.00
N TYR A 71 -1.61 15.02 3.20
CA TYR A 71 -2.63 16.06 3.29
C TYR A 71 -3.98 15.39 3.57
N GLY A 72 -4.57 15.67 4.72
CA GLY A 72 -5.83 15.05 5.14
C GLY A 72 -6.20 15.35 6.59
N ARG A 73 -7.32 14.76 7.05
CA ARG A 73 -7.79 14.90 8.44
C ARG A 73 -7.17 13.89 9.41
N SER A 74 -6.36 12.94 8.92
CA SER A 74 -5.68 11.98 9.78
C SER A 74 -4.54 12.64 10.53
N ARG A 75 -4.36 12.26 11.80
CA ARG A 75 -3.19 12.65 12.61
C ARG A 75 -1.88 12.00 12.13
N PHE A 76 -1.96 10.98 11.29
CA PHE A 76 -0.80 10.26 10.74
C PHE A 76 -0.61 10.66 9.27
N THR A 77 0.41 11.47 9.01
CA THR A 77 0.72 12.01 7.68
C THR A 77 1.89 11.30 7.00
N THR A 78 2.65 10.51 7.75
CA THR A 78 3.75 9.67 7.24
C THR A 78 3.22 8.35 6.68
N PRO A 79 3.97 7.67 5.80
CA PRO A 79 3.64 6.32 5.35
C PRO A 79 3.43 5.36 6.53
N HIS A 80 2.38 4.55 6.46
CA HIS A 80 2.07 3.57 7.50
C HIS A 80 1.25 2.39 6.98
N LEU A 81 1.27 1.30 7.76
CA LEU A 81 0.56 0.05 7.53
C LEU A 81 -0.55 -0.13 8.57
N HIS A 82 -1.72 -0.55 8.10
CA HIS A 82 -2.81 -1.13 8.89
C HIS A 82 -2.80 -2.65 8.73
N VAL A 83 -2.95 -3.38 9.84
CA VAL A 83 -3.05 -4.84 9.86
C VAL A 83 -4.46 -5.26 10.34
N SER A 84 -5.48 -4.78 9.63
CA SER A 84 -6.90 -4.87 10.00
C SER A 84 -7.43 -6.31 10.15
N GLY A 85 -6.75 -7.29 9.55
CA GLY A 85 -7.05 -8.70 9.72
C GLY A 85 -6.52 -9.33 11.03
N ALA A 86 -5.64 -8.64 11.77
CA ALA A 86 -5.02 -9.20 12.95
C ALA A 86 -5.99 -9.33 14.13
N ARG A 87 -5.84 -10.40 14.90
CA ARG A 87 -6.51 -10.54 16.20
C ARG A 87 -5.76 -9.73 17.27
N PRO A 88 -6.43 -9.26 18.33
CA PRO A 88 -5.75 -8.65 19.46
C PRO A 88 -4.66 -9.56 20.04
N ILE A 89 -3.53 -8.96 20.37
CA ILE A 89 -2.37 -9.67 20.93
C ILE A 89 -2.44 -9.53 22.45
N ALA A 90 -2.45 -10.65 23.16
CA ALA A 90 -2.35 -10.65 24.61
C ALA A 90 -0.92 -10.30 25.03
N ILE A 91 -0.76 -9.18 25.75
CA ILE A 91 0.48 -8.79 26.39
C ILE A 91 0.39 -9.20 27.85
N ALA A 92 1.24 -10.16 28.24
CA ALA A 92 1.37 -10.57 29.63
C ALA A 92 1.85 -9.36 30.45
N GLN A 93 1.04 -8.93 31.40
CA GLN A 93 1.53 -8.01 32.43
C GLN A 93 2.45 -8.80 33.36
N ARG A 94 3.58 -8.22 33.75
CA ARG A 94 4.43 -8.83 34.79
C ARG A 94 3.71 -8.66 36.13
N LEU A 95 3.54 -9.79 36.83
CA LEU A 95 2.96 -9.97 38.17
C LEU A 95 1.43 -9.84 38.19
N ASP A 96 0.77 -11.00 38.30
CA ASP A 96 -0.55 -11.25 38.90
C ASP A 96 -1.79 -10.54 38.30
N GLY A 97 -1.67 -9.87 37.14
CA GLY A 97 -2.77 -9.17 36.47
C GLY A 97 -3.36 -9.89 35.25
N ASP A 98 -4.60 -9.54 34.91
CA ASP A 98 -5.25 -9.94 33.66
C ASP A 98 -4.42 -9.50 32.44
N ALA A 99 -4.41 -10.32 31.38
CA ALA A 99 -3.73 -10.00 30.14
C ALA A 99 -4.33 -8.73 29.49
N PHE A 100 -3.45 -7.80 29.10
CA PHE A 100 -3.85 -6.65 28.29
C PHE A 100 -3.96 -7.06 26.82
N LEU A 101 -5.13 -6.90 26.21
CA LEU A 101 -5.33 -7.18 24.79
C LEU A 101 -5.00 -5.93 23.96
N LEU A 102 -3.84 -5.95 23.30
CA LEU A 102 -3.45 -4.92 22.36
C LEU A 102 -4.13 -5.15 21.00
N ASP A 103 -5.01 -4.25 20.61
CA ASP A 103 -5.64 -4.25 19.29
C ASP A 103 -4.69 -3.64 18.23
N ILE A 104 -3.78 -4.48 17.72
CA ILE A 104 -2.80 -4.09 16.68
C ILE A 104 -3.49 -3.71 15.36
N GLY A 105 -4.73 -4.15 15.11
CA GLY A 105 -5.49 -3.82 13.91
C GLY A 105 -5.85 -2.33 13.80
N LYS A 106 -5.76 -1.58 14.90
CA LYS A 106 -5.96 -0.12 14.94
C LYS A 106 -4.65 0.68 14.90
N ALA A 107 -3.51 -0.01 14.92
CA ALA A 107 -2.20 0.64 14.91
C ALA A 107 -1.88 1.18 13.50
N HIS A 108 -1.21 2.33 13.47
CA HIS A 108 -0.63 2.89 12.25
C HIS A 108 0.86 2.59 12.30
N LEU A 109 1.26 1.41 11.80
CA LEU A 109 2.64 0.95 11.89
C LEU A 109 3.50 1.75 10.91
N PRO A 110 4.53 2.49 11.36
CA PRO A 110 5.32 3.32 10.47
C PRO A 110 6.00 2.49 9.38
N THR A 111 6.02 3.02 8.17
CA THR A 111 6.76 2.45 7.04
C THR A 111 7.60 3.54 6.37
N ARG A 112 8.47 3.15 5.43
CA ARG A 112 8.93 4.08 4.39
C ARG A 112 7.86 4.17 3.30
N HIS A 113 8.13 4.93 2.25
CA HIS A 113 7.31 4.87 1.05
C HIS A 113 7.29 3.44 0.50
N VAL A 114 6.10 2.96 0.19
CA VAL A 114 5.87 1.67 -0.43
C VAL A 114 5.45 1.92 -1.87
N LEU A 115 6.10 1.25 -2.81
CA LEU A 115 5.75 1.32 -4.22
C LEU A 115 4.66 0.31 -4.54
N LEU A 116 3.89 0.57 -5.61
CA LEU A 116 2.93 -0.43 -6.11
C LEU A 116 3.64 -1.73 -6.50
N GLU A 117 4.86 -1.62 -7.03
CA GLU A 117 5.77 -2.72 -7.36
C GLU A 117 6.02 -3.63 -6.16
N ASP A 118 6.18 -3.08 -4.97
CA ASP A 118 6.42 -3.85 -3.74
C ASP A 118 5.16 -4.64 -3.34
N ILE A 119 3.98 -4.06 -3.52
CA ILE A 119 2.69 -4.73 -3.28
C ILE A 119 2.46 -5.86 -4.29
N VAL A 120 2.77 -5.61 -5.57
CA VAL A 120 2.63 -6.62 -6.63
C VAL A 120 3.59 -7.79 -6.40
N GLU A 121 4.84 -7.50 -6.03
CA GLU A 121 5.83 -8.51 -5.70
C GLU A 121 5.42 -9.32 -4.46
N LEU A 122 4.97 -8.66 -3.39
CA LEU A 122 4.42 -9.32 -2.19
C LEU A 122 3.30 -10.31 -2.56
N LEU A 123 2.29 -9.84 -3.31
CA LEU A 123 1.12 -10.65 -3.66
C LEU A 123 1.48 -11.90 -4.48
N ILE A 124 2.46 -11.79 -5.38
CA ILE A 124 2.84 -12.87 -6.29
C ILE A 124 3.88 -13.81 -5.66
N ALA A 125 4.89 -13.26 -4.99
CA ALA A 125 6.06 -14.01 -4.53
C ALA A 125 5.89 -14.63 -3.14
N ASP A 126 5.11 -14.01 -2.26
CA ASP A 126 4.90 -14.53 -0.91
C ASP A 126 3.94 -15.73 -0.96
N PRO A 127 4.35 -16.92 -0.46
CA PRO A 127 3.52 -18.11 -0.47
C PRO A 127 2.19 -17.99 0.28
N VAL A 128 2.07 -17.04 1.21
CA VAL A 128 0.81 -16.78 1.93
C VAL A 128 -0.25 -16.22 1.00
N PHE A 129 0.14 -15.40 0.02
CA PHE A 129 -0.79 -14.82 -0.96
C PHE A 129 -0.86 -15.65 -2.24
N ALA A 130 0.28 -16.09 -2.77
CA ALA A 130 0.39 -16.93 -3.96
C ALA A 130 -0.51 -16.50 -5.13
N VAL A 131 -0.59 -15.19 -5.40
CA VAL A 131 -1.37 -14.64 -6.52
C VAL A 131 -0.70 -15.03 -7.83
N ALA A 132 -1.48 -15.62 -8.74
CA ALA A 132 -1.01 -16.05 -10.04
C ALA A 132 -0.63 -14.82 -10.90
N PRO A 133 0.63 -14.69 -11.36
CA PRO A 133 1.01 -13.59 -12.21
C PRO A 133 0.34 -13.73 -13.58
N ARG A 134 -0.14 -12.61 -14.15
CA ARG A 134 -0.70 -12.59 -15.51
C ARG A 134 0.36 -12.66 -16.61
N ARG A 135 1.63 -12.47 -16.26
CA ARG A 135 2.77 -12.43 -17.18
C ARG A 135 3.91 -13.29 -16.64
N ALA A 136 4.54 -14.06 -17.52
CA ALA A 136 5.70 -14.87 -17.16
C ALA A 136 6.92 -14.02 -16.76
N ASP A 137 7.07 -12.83 -17.35
CA ASP A 137 8.19 -11.91 -17.12
C ASP A 137 7.91 -10.86 -16.03
N TRP A 138 6.94 -11.11 -15.14
CA TRP A 138 6.50 -10.12 -14.14
C TRP A 138 7.64 -9.56 -13.29
N ARG A 139 8.61 -10.39 -12.89
CA ARG A 139 9.78 -9.95 -12.09
C ARG A 139 10.57 -8.86 -12.80
N ARG A 140 10.79 -9.02 -14.11
CA ARG A 140 11.50 -8.04 -14.93
C ARG A 140 10.73 -6.73 -14.99
N VAL A 141 9.41 -6.81 -15.22
CA VAL A 141 8.54 -5.61 -15.28
C VAL A 141 8.56 -4.85 -13.95
N VAL A 142 8.37 -5.54 -12.83
CA VAL A 142 8.42 -4.96 -11.48
C VAL A 142 9.78 -4.30 -11.22
N ALA A 143 10.88 -4.99 -11.53
CA ALA A 143 12.22 -4.44 -11.33
C ALA A 143 12.49 -3.21 -12.20
N THR A 144 12.09 -3.23 -13.47
CA THR A 144 12.24 -2.08 -14.38
C THR A 144 11.45 -0.86 -13.88
N ASN A 145 10.21 -1.05 -13.45
CA ASN A 145 9.39 0.04 -12.94
C ASN A 145 9.97 0.62 -11.65
N ARG A 146 10.41 -0.24 -10.71
CA ARG A 146 11.03 0.18 -9.45
C ARG A 146 12.30 1.01 -9.68
N ALA A 147 13.13 0.60 -10.64
CA ALA A 147 14.32 1.35 -11.01
C ALA A 147 13.98 2.76 -11.54
N ALA A 148 12.98 2.87 -12.42
CA ALA A 148 12.53 4.15 -12.95
C ALA A 148 12.08 5.13 -11.84
N GLN A 149 11.37 4.63 -10.81
CA GLN A 149 10.96 5.45 -9.66
C GLN A 149 12.13 5.96 -8.82
N THR A 150 13.21 5.19 -8.75
CA THR A 150 14.41 5.53 -7.95
C THR A 150 15.33 6.50 -8.70
N THR A 151 15.38 6.41 -10.03
CA THR A 151 16.22 7.26 -10.87
C THR A 151 15.59 8.63 -11.16
N GLU A 152 14.26 8.72 -11.26
CA GLU A 152 13.56 9.99 -11.57
C GLU A 152 13.11 10.79 -10.33
N GLY A 153 13.05 10.13 -9.16
CA GLY A 153 12.64 10.73 -7.90
C GLY A 153 13.68 10.52 -6.80
N SER A 154 14.65 11.42 -6.69
CA SER A 154 15.40 11.58 -5.45
C SER A 154 14.40 11.98 -4.35
N TYR A 155 13.92 10.99 -3.59
CA TYR A 155 13.10 11.20 -2.40
C TYR A 155 13.90 12.05 -1.42
N THR A 156 13.66 13.36 -1.41
CA THR A 156 14.12 14.21 -0.32
C THR A 156 13.26 13.88 0.88
N GLU A 157 13.80 13.10 1.81
CA GLU A 157 13.23 12.97 3.15
C GLU A 157 13.25 14.36 3.80
N SER A 158 12.08 14.98 3.90
CA SER A 158 11.91 16.13 4.78
C SER A 158 11.89 15.61 6.22
N ALA A 159 12.96 15.92 6.96
CA ALA A 159 13.07 15.73 8.41
C ALA A 159 12.09 16.62 9.18
#